data_AF-A0A7W0HMK1-F1
#
_entry.id   AF-A0A7W0HMK1-F1
#
_cell.length_a   1.000
_cell.length_b   1.000
_cell.length_c   1.000
_cell.angle_alpha   90.00
_cell.angle_beta   90.00
_cell.angle_gamma   90.00
#
_symmetry.space_group_name_H-M   'P 1'
#
loop_
_entity.id
_entity.type
_entity.pdbx_description
1 polymer ?
#
loop_
_entity_poly.entity_id
_entity_poly.type
_entity_poly.pdbx_seq_one_letter_code
_entity_poly.pdbx_strand_id
1 'polypeptide(L)'
;MRFPDVPDHEGHTTPVLPDGSLARSAELFTRDFVGYQATCSCGWTSRRRSPATPEGAKDAELQWYRHVMPLAAAAPPGWLVVKSDLLCEQIVNLTQERPLAALTLLSHVESWQRTLLDQAVAAARTGGASWAQVGSAMGITKQAAHERFRAEEPS
;
A
#
# COMPACT_ATOMS: atom_id res chain seq x y z
N MET A 1 -10.20 -1.17 11.32
CA MET A 1 -9.31 -2.28 10.86
C MET A 1 -8.14 -1.65 10.13
N ARG A 2 -6.92 -2.18 10.23
CA ARG A 2 -5.74 -1.57 9.59
C ARG A 2 -4.83 -2.63 8.99
N PHE A 3 -4.11 -2.25 7.94
CA PHE A 3 -3.00 -3.03 7.36
C PHE A 3 -1.70 -2.22 7.47
N PRO A 4 -0.62 -2.77 8.05
CA PRO A 4 0.65 -2.05 8.17
C PRO A 4 1.24 -1.60 6.82
N ASP A 5 1.02 -2.40 5.77
CA ASP A 5 1.60 -2.17 4.44
C ASP A 5 0.85 -1.09 3.64
N VAL A 6 -0.38 -0.75 4.06
CA VAL A 6 -1.21 0.29 3.44
C VAL A 6 -1.85 1.17 4.52
N PRO A 7 -1.06 2.03 5.18
CA PRO A 7 -1.50 2.78 6.35
C PRO A 7 -2.68 3.72 6.06
N ASP A 8 -2.81 4.21 4.83
CA ASP A 8 -3.89 5.12 4.40
C ASP A 8 -5.21 4.42 4.05
N HIS A 9 -5.33 3.11 4.36
CA HIS A 9 -6.51 2.29 4.06
C HIS A 9 -7.17 1.75 5.32
N GLU A 10 -7.41 2.60 6.32
CA GLU A 10 -8.14 2.22 7.52
C GLU A 10 -9.61 1.85 7.19
N GLY A 11 -10.01 0.64 7.58
CA GLY A 11 -11.35 0.11 7.35
C GLY A 11 -12.30 0.32 8.50
N HIS A 12 -13.56 0.58 8.18
CA HIS A 12 -14.63 0.75 9.16
C HIS A 12 -15.87 -0.07 8.78
N THR A 13 -16.49 -0.67 9.79
CA THR A 13 -17.83 -1.25 9.69
C THR A 13 -18.83 -0.18 10.09
N THR A 14 -19.39 0.51 9.11
CA THR A 14 -20.21 1.72 9.31
C THR A 14 -21.70 1.37 9.36
N PRO A 15 -22.45 1.75 10.41
CA PRO A 15 -23.90 1.56 10.45
C PRO A 15 -24.62 2.34 9.34
N VAL A 16 -25.65 1.73 8.78
CA VAL A 16 -26.56 2.31 7.79
C VAL A 16 -27.86 2.70 8.50
N LEU A 17 -28.23 3.97 8.41
CA LEU A 17 -29.48 4.49 8.98
C LEU A 17 -30.68 4.14 8.08
N PRO A 18 -31.93 4.24 8.58
CA PRO A 18 -33.13 3.90 7.81
C PRO A 18 -33.32 4.74 6.54
N ASP A 19 -32.81 5.97 6.53
CA ASP A 19 -32.77 6.85 5.35
C ASP A 19 -31.69 6.45 4.32
N GLY A 20 -30.93 5.40 4.61
CA GLY A 20 -29.85 4.88 3.78
C GLY A 20 -28.52 5.63 3.93
N SER A 21 -28.44 6.65 4.79
CA SER A 21 -27.20 7.37 5.06
C SER A 21 -26.27 6.56 5.97
N LEU A 22 -24.98 6.85 5.88
CA LEU A 22 -23.96 6.24 6.74
C LEU A 22 -23.81 7.06 8.02
N ALA A 23 -23.84 6.39 9.17
CA ALA A 23 -23.58 7.03 10.45
C ALA A 23 -22.13 7.55 10.48
N ARG A 24 -21.96 8.87 10.65
CA ARG A 24 -20.65 9.54 10.61
C ARG A 24 -19.90 9.55 11.95
N SER A 25 -20.52 9.08 13.03
CA SER A 25 -19.89 8.93 14.34
C SER A 25 -20.49 7.74 15.11
N ALA A 26 -19.69 7.15 16.01
CA ALA A 26 -20.13 6.12 16.92
C ALA A 26 -21.20 6.62 17.92
N GLU A 27 -21.29 7.92 18.16
CA GLU A 27 -22.28 8.50 19.09
C GLU A 27 -23.73 8.36 18.58
N LEU A 28 -23.91 8.02 17.30
CA LEU A 28 -25.20 7.67 16.68
C LEU A 28 -25.58 6.18 16.82
N PHE A 29 -24.81 5.36 17.55
CA PHE A 29 -25.15 3.97 17.89
C PHE A 29 -26.44 3.82 18.72
N THR A 30 -27.14 4.92 19.01
CA THR A 30 -28.42 5.00 19.73
C THR A 30 -29.67 5.04 18.83
N ARG A 31 -29.52 4.94 17.49
CA ARG A 31 -30.66 4.84 16.55
C ARG A 31 -30.79 3.42 15.99
N ASP A 32 -32.02 3.04 15.64
CA ASP A 32 -32.32 1.84 14.86
C ASP A 32 -31.56 1.90 13.52
N PHE A 33 -30.41 1.22 13.43
CA PHE A 33 -29.69 1.04 12.19
C PHE A 33 -30.23 -0.20 11.47
N VAL A 34 -30.29 -0.14 10.14
CA VAL A 34 -30.87 -1.21 9.32
C VAL A 34 -29.82 -2.15 8.73
N GLY A 35 -28.54 -1.82 8.91
CA GLY A 35 -27.44 -2.68 8.47
C GLY A 35 -26.07 -2.06 8.65
N TYR A 36 -25.07 -2.70 8.04
CA TYR A 36 -23.69 -2.26 7.99
C TYR A 36 -23.22 -2.09 6.54
N GLN A 37 -22.26 -1.21 6.34
CA GLN A 37 -21.53 -1.06 5.08
C GLN A 37 -20.05 -0.90 5.38
N ALA A 38 -19.20 -1.51 4.58
CA ALA A 38 -17.76 -1.37 4.75
C ALA A 38 -17.31 -0.06 4.12
N THR A 39 -16.53 0.73 4.84
CA THR A 39 -15.90 1.95 4.31
C THR A 39 -14.40 1.91 4.56
N CYS A 40 -13.66 2.72 3.81
CA CYS A 40 -12.21 2.86 3.92
C CYS A 40 -11.83 4.34 3.94
N SER A 41 -10.79 4.71 4.67
CA SER A 41 -10.26 6.08 4.74
C SER A 41 -9.84 6.65 3.37
N CYS A 42 -9.56 5.78 2.39
CA CYS A 42 -9.30 6.19 1.00
C CYS A 42 -10.56 6.62 0.22
N GLY A 43 -11.75 6.62 0.86
CA GLY A 43 -13.03 6.97 0.26
C GLY A 43 -13.78 5.79 -0.35
N TRP A 44 -13.20 4.59 -0.37
CA TRP A 44 -13.89 3.40 -0.85
C TRP A 44 -15.06 3.03 0.07
N THR A 45 -16.17 2.61 -0.54
CA THR A 45 -17.35 2.08 0.16
C THR A 45 -17.82 0.82 -0.55
N SER A 46 -18.16 -0.23 0.21
CA SER A 46 -18.62 -1.47 -0.37
C SER A 46 -19.96 -1.31 -1.08
N ARG A 47 -20.20 -2.06 -2.15
CA ARG A 47 -21.49 -1.98 -2.87
C ARG A 47 -22.63 -2.66 -2.13
N ARG A 48 -22.32 -3.71 -1.36
CA ARG A 48 -23.30 -4.51 -0.63
C ARG A 48 -23.43 -4.02 0.81
N ARG A 49 -24.69 -3.81 1.23
CA ARG A 49 -25.06 -3.64 2.63
C ARG A 49 -25.26 -5.00 3.29
N SER A 50 -24.80 -5.12 4.51
CA SER A 50 -24.93 -6.30 5.34
C SER A 50 -26.03 -6.07 6.38
N PRO A 51 -26.74 -7.10 6.84
CA PRO A 51 -27.85 -6.92 7.77
C PRO A 51 -27.36 -6.40 9.14
N ALA A 52 -28.29 -5.86 9.94
CA ALA A 52 -28.01 -5.38 11.29
C ALA A 52 -27.83 -6.53 12.31
N THR A 53 -26.90 -7.44 12.03
CA THR A 53 -26.57 -8.58 12.88
C THR A 53 -25.05 -8.67 13.11
N PRO A 54 -24.59 -9.43 14.12
CA PRO A 54 -23.16 -9.71 14.30
C PRO A 54 -22.49 -10.31 13.05
N GLU A 55 -23.19 -11.17 12.32
CA GLU A 55 -22.72 -11.76 11.06
C GLU A 55 -22.63 -10.70 9.96
N GLY A 56 -23.57 -9.75 9.93
CA GLY A 56 -23.52 -8.62 9.01
C GLY A 56 -22.32 -7.69 9.28
N ALA A 57 -21.98 -7.47 10.55
CA ALA A 57 -20.78 -6.71 10.91
C ALA A 57 -19.50 -7.40 10.41
N LYS A 58 -19.39 -8.73 10.58
CA LYS A 58 -18.28 -9.53 10.05
C LYS A 58 -18.23 -9.56 8.53
N ASP A 59 -19.39 -9.60 7.86
CA ASP A 59 -19.46 -9.55 6.40
C ASP A 59 -18.96 -8.20 5.86
N ALA A 60 -19.32 -7.09 6.51
CA ALA A 60 -18.76 -5.78 6.17
C ALA A 60 -17.23 -5.75 6.39
N GLU A 61 -16.73 -6.34 7.48
CA GLU A 61 -15.29 -6.49 7.73
C GLU A 61 -14.60 -7.23 6.56
N LEU A 62 -15.15 -8.37 6.15
CA LEU A 62 -14.63 -9.18 5.05
C LEU A 62 -14.67 -8.44 3.71
N GLN A 63 -15.68 -7.62 3.47
CA GLN A 63 -15.75 -6.77 2.29
C GLN A 63 -14.59 -5.76 2.27
N TRP A 64 -14.23 -5.17 3.40
CA TRP A 64 -13.04 -4.31 3.48
C TRP A 64 -11.75 -5.11 3.25
N TYR A 65 -11.60 -6.31 3.81
CA TYR A 65 -10.43 -7.15 3.52
C TYR A 65 -10.28 -7.43 2.01
N ARG A 66 -11.37 -7.73 1.31
CA ARG A 66 -11.34 -7.93 -0.15
C ARG A 66 -10.90 -6.68 -0.92
N HIS A 67 -11.20 -5.49 -0.40
CA HIS A 67 -10.74 -4.23 -0.96
C HIS A 67 -9.24 -3.98 -0.72
N VAL A 68 -8.75 -4.24 0.49
CA VAL A 68 -7.38 -3.88 0.89
C VAL A 68 -6.34 -4.92 0.47
N MET A 69 -6.71 -6.20 0.33
CA MET A 69 -5.79 -7.30 0.01
C MET A 69 -4.98 -7.08 -1.28
N PRO A 70 -5.57 -6.70 -2.43
CA PRO A 70 -4.80 -6.44 -3.63
C PRO A 70 -3.82 -5.26 -3.47
N LEU A 71 -4.17 -4.27 -2.65
CA LEU A 71 -3.33 -3.11 -2.39
C LEU A 71 -2.15 -3.47 -1.48
N ALA A 72 -2.40 -4.22 -0.41
CA ALA A 72 -1.36 -4.73 0.48
C ALA A 72 -0.39 -5.65 -0.25
N ALA A 73 -0.89 -6.52 -1.15
CA ALA A 73 -0.04 -7.41 -1.95
C ALA A 73 0.88 -6.66 -2.94
N ALA A 74 0.51 -5.45 -3.36
CA ALA A 74 1.30 -4.62 -4.25
C ALA A 74 2.23 -3.64 -3.51
N ALA A 75 2.01 -3.44 -2.21
CA ALA A 75 2.78 -2.52 -1.39
C ALA A 75 4.02 -3.22 -0.79
N PRO A 76 5.12 -2.48 -0.55
CA PRO A 76 6.22 -3.00 0.25
C PRO A 76 5.75 -3.23 1.70
N PRO A 77 6.27 -4.26 2.40
CA PRO A 77 5.95 -4.47 3.80
C PRO A 77 6.29 -3.24 4.65
N GLY A 78 5.35 -2.78 5.49
CA GLY A 78 5.48 -1.52 6.23
C GLY A 78 6.71 -1.49 7.16
N TRP A 79 7.06 -2.62 7.77
CA TRP A 79 8.27 -2.72 8.60
C TRP A 79 9.56 -2.49 7.81
N LEU A 80 9.58 -2.80 6.51
CA LEU A 80 10.74 -2.62 5.65
C LEU A 80 10.85 -1.16 5.21
N VAL A 81 9.72 -0.49 4.95
CA VAL A 81 9.67 0.96 4.71
C VAL A 81 10.24 1.71 5.91
N VAL A 82 9.80 1.39 7.14
CA VAL A 82 10.32 2.01 8.37
C VAL A 82 11.83 1.85 8.51
N LYS A 83 12.39 0.69 8.15
CA LYS A 83 13.85 0.48 8.16
C LYS A 83 14.57 1.30 7.09
N SER A 84 13.97 1.45 5.91
CA SER A 84 14.50 2.30 4.84
C SER A 84 14.55 3.76 5.29
N ASP A 85 13.47 4.26 5.89
CA ASP A 85 13.39 5.64 6.39
C ASP A 85 14.42 5.88 7.51
N LEU A 86 14.56 4.93 8.43
CA LEU A 86 15.56 5.01 9.48
C LEU A 86 16.99 5.03 8.92
N LEU A 87 17.29 4.22 7.90
CA LEU A 87 18.59 4.25 7.23
C LEU A 87 18.86 5.61 6.58
N CYS A 88 17.85 6.18 5.90
CA CYS A 88 17.96 7.52 5.32
C CYS A 88 18.27 8.57 6.39
N GLU A 89 17.54 8.58 7.51
CA GLU A 89 17.78 9.48 8.63
C GLU A 89 19.20 9.33 9.20
N GLN A 90 19.66 8.09 9.40
CA GLN A 90 21.01 7.80 9.87
C GLN A 90 22.10 8.30 8.92
N ILE A 91 21.89 8.18 7.61
CA ILE A 91 22.81 8.71 6.60
C ILE A 91 22.84 10.24 6.63
N VAL A 92 21.69 10.90 6.82
CA VAL A 92 21.61 12.37 6.97
C VAL A 92 22.44 12.82 8.17
N ASN A 93 22.28 12.15 9.32
CA ASN A 93 23.06 12.45 10.52
C ASN A 93 24.56 12.18 10.31
N LEU A 94 24.92 11.05 9.71
CA LEU A 94 26.30 10.70 9.39
C LEU A 94 26.94 11.72 8.43
N THR A 95 26.17 12.30 7.52
CA THR A 95 26.66 13.33 6.59
C THR A 95 27.10 14.59 7.33
N GLN A 96 26.39 14.97 8.40
CA GLN A 96 26.75 16.12 9.22
C GLN A 96 28.00 15.85 10.08
N GLU A 97 28.13 14.65 10.63
CA GLU A 97 29.21 14.31 11.56
C GLU A 97 30.50 13.84 10.85
N ARG A 98 30.35 13.08 9.76
CA ARG A 98 31.44 12.35 9.07
C ARG A 98 31.17 12.25 7.55
N PRO A 99 31.25 13.35 6.79
CA PRO A 99 30.81 13.40 5.40
C PRO A 99 31.53 12.41 4.46
N LEU A 100 32.83 12.16 4.63
CA LEU A 100 33.54 11.16 3.81
C LEU A 100 33.10 9.71 4.11
N ALA A 101 32.72 9.43 5.35
CA ALA A 101 32.16 8.13 5.71
C ALA A 101 30.76 7.95 5.12
N ALA A 102 29.94 9.02 5.12
CA ALA A 102 28.64 9.03 4.44
C ALA A 102 28.78 8.79 2.93
N LEU A 103 29.75 9.44 2.26
CA LEU A 103 30.02 9.19 0.84
C LEU A 103 30.41 7.74 0.56
N THR A 104 31.27 7.16 1.41
CA THR A 104 31.63 5.74 1.30
C THR A 104 30.41 4.85 1.42
N LEU A 105 29.54 5.08 2.42
CA LEU A 105 28.32 4.30 2.62
C LEU A 105 27.35 4.45 1.44
N LEU A 106 27.10 5.67 0.97
CA LEU A 106 26.22 5.96 -0.16
C LEU A 106 26.71 5.28 -1.44
N SER A 107 28.02 5.27 -1.69
CA SER A 107 28.60 4.56 -2.83
C SER A 107 28.37 3.05 -2.76
N HIS A 108 28.44 2.46 -1.56
CA HIS A 108 28.04 1.06 -1.38
C HIS A 108 26.55 0.89 -1.67
N VAL A 109 25.68 1.72 -1.09
CA VAL A 109 24.21 1.69 -1.34
C VAL A 109 23.87 1.71 -2.82
N GLU A 110 24.44 2.65 -3.57
CA GLU A 110 24.22 2.77 -5.02
C GLU A 110 24.59 1.48 -5.78
N SER A 111 25.71 0.84 -5.42
CA SER A 111 26.20 -0.37 -6.09
C SER A 111 25.22 -1.55 -5.98
N TRP A 112 24.75 -1.88 -4.76
CA TRP A 112 23.81 -2.99 -4.60
C TRP A 112 22.37 -2.59 -4.94
N GLN A 113 21.98 -1.32 -4.79
CA GLN A 113 20.65 -0.84 -5.18
C GLN A 113 20.41 -1.01 -6.68
N ARG A 114 21.39 -0.68 -7.53
CA ARG A 114 21.28 -0.91 -8.99
C ARG A 114 21.03 -2.39 -9.29
N THR A 115 21.81 -3.27 -8.68
CA THR A 115 21.70 -4.72 -8.88
C THR A 115 20.35 -5.27 -8.42
N LEU A 116 19.87 -4.86 -7.24
CA LEU A 116 18.56 -5.28 -6.74
C LEU A 116 17.41 -4.75 -7.61
N LEU A 117 17.55 -3.56 -8.17
CA LEU A 117 16.54 -2.99 -9.04
C LEU A 117 16.39 -3.79 -10.35
N ASP A 118 17.52 -4.15 -10.97
CA ASP A 118 17.52 -5.01 -12.17
C ASP A 118 16.85 -6.36 -11.87
N GLN A 119 17.20 -7.00 -10.74
CA GLN A 119 16.58 -8.25 -10.28
C GLN A 119 15.07 -8.13 -10.04
N ALA A 120 14.63 -7.05 -9.40
CA ALA A 120 13.21 -6.82 -9.13
C ALA A 120 12.40 -6.62 -10.42
N VAL A 121 12.96 -5.91 -11.40
CA VAL A 121 12.34 -5.74 -12.72
C VAL A 121 12.25 -7.07 -13.44
N ALA A 122 13.34 -7.85 -13.50
CA ALA A 122 13.34 -9.18 -14.12
C ALA A 122 12.30 -10.11 -13.47
N ALA A 123 12.21 -10.12 -12.14
CA ALA A 123 11.21 -10.90 -11.41
C ALA A 123 9.77 -10.43 -11.71
N ALA A 124 9.53 -9.12 -11.75
CA ALA A 124 8.22 -8.58 -12.10
C ALA A 124 7.81 -8.94 -13.54
N ARG A 125 8.74 -8.86 -14.50
CA ARG A 125 8.52 -9.23 -15.91
C ARG A 125 8.24 -10.72 -16.05
N THR A 126 9.00 -11.58 -15.38
CA THR A 126 8.77 -13.03 -15.33
C THR A 126 7.41 -13.37 -14.71
N GLY A 127 6.97 -12.59 -13.71
CA GLY A 127 5.63 -12.67 -13.12
C GLY A 127 4.50 -12.12 -13.98
N GLY A 128 4.78 -11.68 -15.21
CA GLY A 128 3.79 -11.18 -16.17
C GLY A 128 3.46 -9.69 -16.06
N ALA A 129 4.15 -8.92 -15.21
CA ALA A 129 3.94 -7.48 -15.13
C ALA A 129 4.33 -6.80 -16.45
N SER A 130 3.48 -5.91 -16.96
CA SER A 130 3.76 -5.11 -18.15
C SER A 130 4.76 -3.97 -17.88
N TRP A 131 5.43 -3.46 -18.91
CA TRP A 131 6.28 -2.27 -18.80
C TRP A 131 5.54 -1.03 -18.27
N ALA A 132 4.22 -0.95 -18.49
CA ALA A 132 3.40 0.12 -17.91
C ALA A 132 3.26 -0.03 -16.39
N GLN A 133 3.07 -1.25 -15.90
CA GLN A 133 3.00 -1.52 -14.45
C GLN A 133 4.37 -1.28 -13.78
N VAL A 134 5.47 -1.73 -14.41
CA VAL A 134 6.83 -1.46 -13.91
C VAL A 134 7.10 0.04 -13.86
N GLY A 135 6.80 0.78 -14.93
CA GLY A 135 6.95 2.24 -14.95
C GLY A 135 6.13 2.92 -13.85
N SER A 136 4.86 2.53 -13.69
CA SER A 136 3.99 3.05 -12.64
C SER A 136 4.53 2.80 -11.23
N ALA A 137 5.06 1.60 -10.95
CA ALA A 137 5.65 1.27 -9.65
C ALA A 137 6.89 2.10 -9.33
N MET A 138 7.63 2.50 -10.37
CA MET A 138 8.86 3.31 -10.26
C MET A 138 8.62 4.81 -10.40
N GLY A 139 7.38 5.26 -10.65
CA GLY A 139 7.09 6.68 -10.89
C GLY A 139 7.65 7.23 -12.20
N ILE A 140 7.90 6.38 -13.21
CA ILE A 140 8.44 6.76 -14.53
C ILE A 140 7.51 6.31 -15.67
N THR A 141 7.73 6.83 -16.87
CA THR A 141 6.93 6.43 -18.04
C THR A 141 7.24 5.00 -18.47
N LYS A 142 6.28 4.34 -19.15
CA LYS A 142 6.47 3.02 -19.79
C LYS A 142 7.72 3.00 -20.68
N GLN A 143 7.91 4.04 -21.49
CA GLN A 143 9.04 4.13 -22.42
C GLN A 143 10.37 4.21 -21.67
N ALA A 144 10.46 5.06 -20.64
CA ALA A 144 11.67 5.18 -19.82
C ALA A 144 12.01 3.86 -19.11
N ALA A 145 11.00 3.14 -18.61
CA ALA A 145 11.20 1.82 -18.01
C ALA A 145 11.73 0.80 -19.03
N HIS A 146 11.11 0.72 -20.21
CA HIS A 146 11.54 -0.21 -21.26
C HIS A 146 12.96 0.11 -21.76
N GLU A 147 13.28 1.37 -22.05
CA GLU A 147 14.62 1.76 -22.49
C GLU A 147 15.70 1.41 -21.46
N ARG A 148 15.39 1.57 -20.18
CA ARG A 148 16.32 1.28 -19.07
C ARG A 148 16.54 -0.22 -18.85
N PHE A 149 15.50 -1.05 -19.00
CA PHE A 149 15.53 -2.46 -18.57
C PHE A 149 15.29 -3.48 -19.69
N ARG A 150 15.33 -3.08 -20.97
CA ARG A 150 15.16 -4.01 -22.11
C ARG A 150 16.11 -5.21 -22.12
N ALA A 151 17.25 -5.12 -21.42
CA ALA A 151 18.19 -6.24 -21.28
C ALA A 151 17.66 -7.37 -20.36
N GLU A 152 16.67 -7.07 -19.52
CA GLU A 152 16.06 -7.98 -18.54
C GLU A 152 14.80 -8.68 -19.09
N GLU A 153 14.59 -8.70 -20.42
CA GLU A 153 13.43 -9.37 -21.00
C GLU A 153 13.56 -10.89 -20.91
N PRO A 154 12.56 -11.59 -20.33
CA PRO A 154 12.53 -13.05 -20.38
C PRO A 154 12.35 -13.49 -21.85
N SER A 155 13.19 -14.45 -22.28
CA SER A 155 13.14 -15.09 -23.61
C SER A 155 11.91 -15.96 -23.81
#